data_AF-G9N9B5-F1
#
_entry.id   AF-G9N9B5-F1
#
_cell.length_a   1.000
_cell.length_b   1.000
_cell.length_c   1.000
_cell.angle_alpha   90.00
_cell.angle_beta   90.00
_cell.angle_gamma   90.00
#
_symmetry.space_group_name_H-M   'P 1'
#
loop_
_entity.id
_entity.type
_entity.pdbx_description
1 polymer ?
#
loop_
_entity_poly.entity_id
_entity_poly.type
_entity_poly.pdbx_seq_one_letter_code
_entity_poly.pdbx_strand_id
1 'polypeptide(L)'
;LFLAQGYGLLICWKWRQIPLRAIWGSGAIMLLGGGRGVAEAMVFTSISDVMPESKRATCFQWAVAAVLSSQLFGPLIANRLTELSIWHPLLIQLGLIAVGGIVLILFMPETLPSRIALAHISEDTPIISNTNDSKSALASTKSTLTALFRRPAICLLPGAILAMPAVTSQFGIIMRIMPIRFDWPLSRTSLLFSLNAAVTLLTLLVILPATSYLLHRNTSTSALERDRLLARASVLLFVLGSLFLMIGSKVSLFVLGLVISGLGSGVPTLCRTLLVALVGEHRTGSVFGVIAAGEVLGMLACELIIGPLFDVGLRSWLGFPFCLGMAISVATCL
;
A
#
# COMPACT_ATOMS: atom_id res chain seq x y z
N LEU A 1 -4.50 -13.34 11.76
CA LEU A 1 -3.11 -12.96 11.38
C LEU A 1 -2.07 -13.76 12.15
N PHE A 2 -2.11 -13.76 13.49
CA PHE A 2 -1.22 -14.56 14.35
C PHE A 2 -1.12 -16.04 13.92
N LEU A 3 -2.25 -16.74 13.81
CA LEU A 3 -2.29 -18.16 13.42
C LEU A 3 -1.65 -18.43 12.05
N ALA A 4 -1.90 -17.56 11.06
CA ALA A 4 -1.36 -17.72 9.71
C ALA A 4 0.18 -17.57 9.68
N GLN A 5 0.71 -16.58 10.41
CA GLN A 5 2.15 -16.39 10.55
C GLN A 5 2.79 -17.53 11.36
N GLY A 6 2.18 -17.91 12.49
CA GLY A 6 2.64 -19.04 13.31
C GLY A 6 2.68 -20.36 12.54
N TYR A 7 1.67 -20.63 11.70
CA TYR A 7 1.66 -21.79 10.80
C TYR A 7 2.83 -21.77 9.81
N GLY A 8 3.12 -20.60 9.22
CA GLY A 8 4.29 -20.42 8.35
C GLY A 8 5.61 -20.70 9.08
N LEU A 9 5.80 -20.14 10.29
CA LEU A 9 6.98 -20.41 11.11
C LEU A 9 7.12 -21.89 11.45
N LEU A 10 6.02 -22.57 11.79
CA LEU A 10 6.03 -23.99 12.14
C LEU A 10 6.49 -24.86 10.98
N ILE A 11 6.05 -24.56 9.75
CA ILE A 11 6.51 -25.28 8.55
C ILE A 11 7.99 -25.02 8.30
N CYS A 12 8.43 -23.76 8.42
CA CYS A 12 9.86 -23.42 8.29
C CYS A 12 10.71 -24.14 9.35
N TRP A 13 10.20 -24.32 10.57
CA TRP A 13 10.89 -25.06 11.62
C TRP A 13 10.99 -26.56 11.31
N LYS A 14 9.91 -27.12 10.74
CA LYS A 14 9.78 -28.54 10.37
C LYS A 14 10.11 -28.83 8.91
N TRP A 15 10.93 -28.01 8.26
CA TRP A 15 11.22 -28.10 6.81
C TRP A 15 11.76 -29.46 6.35
N ARG A 16 12.39 -30.24 7.25
CA ARG A 16 12.87 -31.60 6.96
C ARG A 16 11.76 -32.66 6.92
N GLN A 17 10.64 -32.42 7.59
CA GLN A 17 9.54 -33.38 7.75
C GLN A 17 8.32 -33.01 6.90
N ILE A 18 8.14 -31.72 6.63
CA ILE A 18 6.98 -31.19 5.93
C ILE A 18 7.46 -30.52 4.64
N PRO A 19 6.86 -30.82 3.47
CA PRO A 19 7.20 -30.14 2.23
C PRO A 19 6.90 -28.64 2.35
N LEU A 20 7.82 -27.79 1.87
CA LEU A 20 7.69 -26.33 1.93
C LEU A 20 6.39 -25.81 1.26
N ARG A 21 5.84 -26.57 0.30
CA ARG A 21 4.54 -26.28 -0.36
C ARG A 21 3.37 -26.21 0.63
N ALA A 22 3.49 -26.83 1.80
CA ALA A 22 2.49 -26.73 2.86
C ALA A 22 2.25 -25.28 3.35
N ILE A 23 3.19 -24.36 3.09
CA ILE A 23 3.05 -22.93 3.43
C ILE A 23 1.81 -22.31 2.79
N TRP A 24 1.36 -22.81 1.63
CA TRP A 24 0.15 -22.32 0.96
C TRP A 24 -1.11 -22.45 1.83
N GLY A 25 -1.11 -23.37 2.81
CA GLY A 25 -2.19 -23.51 3.79
C GLY A 25 -2.38 -22.26 4.68
N SER A 26 -1.38 -21.38 4.82
CA SER A 26 -1.54 -20.12 5.57
C SER A 26 -2.63 -19.23 4.97
N GLY A 27 -2.85 -19.32 3.65
CA GLY A 27 -3.88 -18.59 2.94
C GLY A 27 -5.29 -18.94 3.41
N ALA A 28 -5.57 -20.21 3.73
CA ALA A 28 -6.87 -20.64 4.25
C ALA A 28 -7.18 -20.00 5.62
N ILE A 29 -6.16 -19.89 6.48
CA ILE A 29 -6.27 -19.22 7.78
C ILE A 29 -6.52 -17.71 7.58
N MET A 30 -5.86 -17.09 6.60
CA MET A 30 -6.11 -15.70 6.26
C MET A 30 -7.50 -15.48 5.65
N LEU A 31 -8.05 -16.45 4.91
CA LEU A 31 -9.38 -16.36 4.33
C LEU A 31 -10.47 -16.27 5.40
N LEU A 32 -10.34 -17.05 6.48
CA LEU A 32 -11.29 -17.02 7.60
C LEU A 32 -11.23 -15.69 8.39
N GLY A 33 -10.04 -15.11 8.53
CA GLY A 33 -9.81 -13.94 9.38
C GLY A 33 -9.59 -12.62 8.64
N GLY A 34 -9.66 -12.59 7.31
CA GLY A 34 -9.47 -11.39 6.48
C GLY A 34 -8.04 -10.80 6.42
N GLY A 35 -7.10 -11.29 7.23
CA GLY A 35 -5.69 -10.91 7.16
C GLY A 35 -5.38 -9.48 7.64
N ARG A 36 -4.37 -8.85 7.02
CA ARG A 36 -3.91 -7.49 7.39
C ARG A 36 -4.94 -6.42 7.01
N GLY A 37 -5.55 -6.54 5.83
CA GLY A 37 -6.48 -5.54 5.31
C GLY A 37 -7.73 -5.39 6.18
N VAL A 38 -8.30 -6.49 6.67
CA VAL A 38 -9.45 -6.43 7.58
C VAL A 38 -9.06 -5.82 8.93
N ALA A 39 -7.90 -6.17 9.49
CA ALA A 39 -7.43 -5.56 10.73
C ALA A 39 -7.26 -4.03 10.58
N GLU A 40 -6.69 -3.58 9.47
CA GLU A 40 -6.51 -2.17 9.15
C GLU A 40 -7.86 -1.45 8.99
N ALA A 41 -8.81 -2.05 8.25
CA ALA A 41 -10.16 -1.51 8.10
C ALA A 41 -10.89 -1.37 9.45
N MET A 42 -10.80 -2.37 10.32
CA MET A 42 -11.41 -2.32 11.66
C MET A 42 -10.83 -1.18 12.51
N VAL A 43 -9.52 -0.94 12.45
CA VAL A 43 -8.89 0.19 13.16
C VAL A 43 -9.41 1.53 12.62
N PHE A 44 -9.45 1.70 11.30
CA PHE A 44 -9.97 2.93 10.70
C PHE A 44 -11.45 3.17 11.00
N THR A 45 -12.28 2.12 10.97
CA THR A 45 -13.70 2.22 11.35
C THR A 45 -13.89 2.54 12.83
N SER A 46 -13.09 1.92 13.71
CA SER A 46 -13.16 2.21 15.15
C SER A 46 -12.78 3.67 15.44
N ILE A 47 -11.76 4.20 14.76
CA ILE A 47 -11.40 5.62 14.86
C ILE A 47 -12.54 6.50 14.33
N SER A 48 -13.21 6.13 13.22
CA SER A 48 -14.32 6.93 12.67
C SER A 48 -15.54 6.96 13.57
N ASP A 49 -15.79 5.89 14.33
CA ASP A 49 -16.97 5.75 15.20
C ASP A 49 -16.81 6.52 16.52
N VAL A 50 -15.58 6.64 17.04
CA VAL A 50 -15.30 7.27 18.34
C VAL A 50 -14.90 8.74 18.21
N MET A 51 -14.20 9.13 17.14
CA MET A 51 -13.61 10.46 17.04
C MET A 51 -14.55 11.49 16.39
N PRO A 52 -14.64 12.72 16.94
CA PRO A 52 -15.36 13.81 16.31
C PRO A 52 -14.69 14.21 14.98
N GLU A 53 -15.50 14.73 14.05
CA GLU A 53 -15.06 15.00 12.67
C GLU A 53 -13.83 15.91 12.58
N SER A 54 -13.71 16.88 13.50
CA SER A 54 -12.60 17.82 13.55
C SER A 54 -11.24 17.19 13.88
N LYS A 55 -11.21 16.05 14.59
CA LYS A 55 -9.98 15.35 15.02
C LYS A 55 -9.74 14.03 14.29
N ARG A 56 -10.74 13.54 13.57
CA ARG A 56 -10.71 12.24 12.85
C ARG A 56 -9.56 12.18 11.84
N ALA A 57 -9.38 13.23 11.04
CA ALA A 57 -8.30 13.30 10.04
C ALA A 57 -6.91 13.21 10.69
N THR A 58 -6.70 13.92 11.80
CA THR A 58 -5.45 13.84 12.57
C THR A 58 -5.22 12.41 13.08
N CYS A 59 -6.22 11.77 13.69
CA CYS A 59 -6.08 10.40 14.19
C CYS A 59 -5.75 9.39 13.07
N PHE A 60 -6.37 9.52 11.90
CA PHE A 60 -6.00 8.71 10.73
C PHE A 60 -4.54 8.92 10.31
N GLN A 61 -4.06 10.17 10.33
CA GLN A 61 -2.66 10.47 10.05
C GLN A 61 -1.72 9.83 11.08
N TRP A 62 -2.05 9.83 12.38
CA TRP A 62 -1.27 9.14 13.41
C TRP A 62 -1.20 7.63 13.16
N ALA A 63 -2.31 6.99 12.78
CA ALA A 63 -2.34 5.57 12.46
C ALA A 63 -1.43 5.23 11.27
N VAL A 64 -1.51 6.02 10.19
CA VAL A 64 -0.63 5.86 9.01
C VAL A 64 0.84 6.12 9.37
N ALA A 65 1.11 7.15 10.19
CA ALA A 65 2.47 7.45 10.65
C ALA A 65 3.06 6.31 11.49
N ALA A 66 2.25 5.64 12.32
CA ALA A 66 2.68 4.47 13.07
C ALA A 66 3.07 3.30 12.14
N VAL A 67 2.28 3.06 11.08
CA VAL A 67 2.60 2.04 10.06
C VAL A 67 3.90 2.39 9.35
N LEU A 68 4.08 3.62 8.88
CA LEU A 68 5.32 4.03 8.20
C LEU A 68 6.54 3.97 9.12
N SER A 69 6.38 4.35 10.39
CA SER A 69 7.43 4.22 11.40
C SER A 69 7.83 2.75 11.61
N SER A 70 6.86 1.83 11.67
CA SER A 70 7.15 0.39 11.77
C SER A 70 7.91 -0.14 10.54
N GLN A 71 7.61 0.37 9.34
CA GLN A 71 8.32 0.00 8.11
C GLN A 71 9.76 0.54 8.09
N LEU A 72 9.99 1.70 8.71
CA LEU A 72 11.32 2.28 8.84
C LEU A 72 12.16 1.52 9.88
N PHE A 73 11.66 1.34 11.10
CA PHE A 73 12.42 0.75 12.20
C PHE A 73 12.46 -0.78 12.17
N GLY A 74 11.42 -1.43 11.61
CA GLY A 74 11.30 -2.89 11.60
C GLY A 74 12.52 -3.60 11.00
N PRO A 75 12.93 -3.30 9.75
CA PRO A 75 14.10 -3.92 9.14
C PRO A 75 15.43 -3.52 9.80
N LEU A 76 15.54 -2.31 10.37
CA LEU A 76 16.75 -1.89 11.12
C LEU A 76 16.97 -2.79 12.35
N ILE A 77 15.90 -3.00 13.13
CA ILE A 77 15.91 -3.87 14.30
C ILE A 77 16.11 -5.32 13.85
N ALA A 78 15.34 -5.77 12.85
CA ALA A 78 15.43 -7.13 12.34
C ALA A 78 16.84 -7.48 11.86
N ASN A 79 17.52 -6.59 11.13
CA ASN A 79 18.89 -6.81 10.67
C ASN A 79 19.86 -7.10 11.83
N ARG A 80 19.77 -6.35 12.94
CA ARG A 80 20.59 -6.60 14.13
C ARG A 80 20.24 -7.91 14.83
N LEU A 81 18.95 -8.20 14.95
CA LEU A 81 18.49 -9.45 15.55
C LEU A 81 18.90 -10.68 14.74
N THR A 82 18.95 -10.57 13.41
CA THR A 82 19.40 -11.66 12.53
C THR A 82 20.89 -11.98 12.66
N GLU A 83 21.72 -11.07 13.19
CA GLU A 83 23.14 -11.35 13.50
C GLU A 83 23.27 -12.40 14.63
N LEU A 84 22.31 -12.44 15.56
CA LEU A 84 22.28 -13.41 16.66
C LEU A 84 21.67 -14.74 16.21
N SER A 85 20.45 -14.70 15.65
CA SER A 85 19.85 -15.84 14.96
C SER A 85 18.60 -15.41 14.20
N ILE A 86 18.36 -16.11 13.09
CA ILE A 86 17.23 -15.86 12.18
C ILE A 86 15.87 -16.03 12.89
N TRP A 87 15.79 -16.81 13.97
CA TRP A 87 14.55 -17.07 14.70
C TRP A 87 14.11 -15.92 15.61
N HIS A 88 15.03 -15.11 16.12
CA HIS A 88 14.71 -14.01 17.03
C HIS A 88 13.72 -12.99 16.43
N PRO A 89 13.97 -12.38 15.25
CA PRO A 89 13.03 -11.40 14.69
C PRO A 89 11.68 -12.04 14.34
N LEU A 90 11.67 -13.30 13.92
CA LEU A 90 10.44 -14.03 13.57
C LEU A 90 9.56 -14.28 14.81
N LEU A 91 10.15 -14.70 15.92
CA LEU A 91 9.42 -14.93 17.18
C LEU A 91 8.97 -13.61 17.83
N ILE A 92 9.82 -12.57 17.78
CA ILE A 92 9.47 -11.24 18.29
C ILE A 92 8.30 -10.65 17.50
N GLN A 93 8.30 -10.76 16.17
CA GLN A 93 7.18 -10.32 15.34
C GLN A 93 5.88 -11.05 15.72
N LEU A 94 5.95 -12.37 15.91
CA LEU A 94 4.79 -13.16 16.31
C LEU A 94 4.24 -12.74 17.68
N GLY A 95 5.15 -12.50 18.64
CA GLY A 95 4.81 -11.96 19.96
C GLY A 95 4.17 -10.57 19.88
N LEU A 96 4.71 -9.68 19.05
CA LEU A 96 4.17 -8.33 18.87
C LEU A 96 2.76 -8.35 18.27
N ILE A 97 2.49 -9.26 17.33
CA ILE A 97 1.15 -9.46 16.78
C ILE A 97 0.17 -9.95 17.86
N ALA A 98 0.59 -10.89 18.71
CA ALA A 98 -0.24 -11.41 19.79
C ALA A 98 -0.55 -10.34 20.84
N VAL A 99 0.49 -9.68 21.36
CA VAL A 99 0.37 -8.64 22.38
C VAL A 99 -0.43 -7.46 21.83
N GLY A 100 -0.11 -6.98 20.62
CA GLY A 100 -0.85 -5.88 19.99
C GLY A 100 -2.34 -6.22 19.76
N GLY A 101 -2.64 -7.45 19.34
CA GLY A 101 -4.02 -7.91 19.20
C GLY A 101 -4.78 -7.96 20.54
N ILE A 102 -4.14 -8.48 21.60
CA ILE A 102 -4.73 -8.54 22.94
C ILE A 102 -4.96 -7.13 23.50
N VAL A 103 -3.98 -6.23 23.35
CA VAL A 103 -4.10 -4.83 23.75
C VAL A 103 -5.25 -4.16 23.01
N LEU A 104 -5.38 -4.36 21.70
CA LEU A 104 -6.52 -3.83 20.95
C LEU A 104 -7.84 -4.37 21.51
N ILE A 105 -7.97 -5.67 21.74
CA ILE A 105 -9.23 -6.24 22.28
C ILE A 105 -9.56 -5.70 23.68
N LEU A 106 -8.58 -5.54 24.55
CA LEU A 106 -8.80 -5.09 25.93
C LEU A 106 -9.10 -3.60 26.06
N PHE A 107 -8.49 -2.77 25.21
CA PHE A 107 -8.58 -1.31 25.31
C PHE A 107 -9.49 -0.67 24.25
N MET A 108 -9.92 -1.42 23.23
CA MET A 108 -10.85 -0.89 22.24
C MET A 108 -12.25 -0.81 22.86
N PRO A 109 -12.82 0.40 22.98
CA PRO A 109 -14.16 0.56 23.53
C PRO A 109 -15.19 -0.06 22.58
N GLU A 110 -16.25 -0.64 23.16
CA GLU A 110 -17.41 -1.09 22.39
C GLU A 110 -18.01 0.08 21.62
N THR A 111 -18.01 0.01 20.27
CA THR A 111 -18.50 1.07 19.38
C THR A 111 -20.01 0.97 19.11
N LEU A 112 -20.65 -0.14 19.52
CA LEU A 112 -22.08 -0.40 19.33
C LEU A 112 -23.01 0.60 20.04
N PRO A 113 -22.77 1.03 21.30
CA PRO A 113 -23.70 1.90 22.03
C PRO A 113 -23.83 3.31 21.42
N SER A 114 -22.74 3.87 20.88
CA SER A 114 -22.75 5.20 20.25
C SER A 114 -23.59 5.24 18.98
N ARG A 115 -23.62 4.16 18.19
CA ARG A 115 -24.46 4.06 16.98
C ARG A 115 -25.94 3.94 17.33
N ILE A 116 -26.29 3.18 18.37
CA ILE A 116 -27.68 3.01 18.84
C ILE A 116 -28.21 4.32 19.45
N ALA A 117 -27.38 5.05 20.21
CA ALA A 117 -27.73 6.36 20.74
C ALA A 117 -27.96 7.40 19.61
N LEU A 118 -27.11 7.44 18.58
CA LEU A 118 -27.30 8.29 17.40
C LEU A 118 -28.53 7.89 16.56
N ALA A 119 -28.82 6.59 16.46
CA ALA A 119 -29.99 6.09 15.76
C ALA A 119 -31.30 6.47 16.47
N HIS A 120 -31.37 6.36 17.81
CA HIS A 120 -32.54 6.79 18.58
C HIS A 120 -32.76 8.31 18.59
N ILE A 121 -31.69 9.12 18.45
CA ILE A 121 -31.83 10.58 18.27
C ILE A 121 -32.32 10.94 16.85
N SER A 122 -32.15 10.03 15.87
CA SER A 122 -32.51 10.25 14.46
C SER A 122 -33.85 9.61 14.05
N GLU A 123 -34.54 8.93 14.97
CA GLU A 123 -35.75 8.13 14.70
C GLU A 123 -37.03 8.94 14.42
N ASP A 124 -36.99 10.28 14.47
CA ASP A 124 -38.12 11.14 14.08
C ASP A 124 -38.22 11.39 12.56
N THR A 125 -37.40 10.72 11.75
CA THR A 125 -37.51 10.77 10.28
C THR A 125 -37.78 9.38 9.72
N PRO A 126 -38.90 9.13 9.01
CA PRO A 126 -39.25 7.79 8.56
C PRO A 126 -38.26 7.31 7.49
N ILE A 127 -37.43 6.32 7.84
CA ILE A 127 -36.60 5.58 6.90
C ILE A 127 -37.51 4.62 6.13
N ILE A 128 -37.95 5.05 4.95
CA ILE A 128 -38.55 4.14 3.98
C ILE A 128 -37.44 3.20 3.50
N SER A 129 -37.44 1.97 4.00
CA SER A 129 -36.59 0.88 3.52
C SER A 129 -37.03 0.46 2.11
N ASN A 130 -36.62 1.24 1.10
CA ASN A 130 -36.88 0.92 -0.29
C ASN A 130 -35.88 -0.13 -0.78
N THR A 131 -36.39 -1.29 -1.17
CA THR A 131 -35.72 -2.34 -1.97
C THR A 131 -35.15 -1.85 -3.32
N ASN A 132 -35.29 -0.55 -3.62
CA ASN A 132 -34.66 0.16 -4.73
C ASN A 132 -33.22 0.63 -4.44
N ASP A 133 -32.71 0.55 -3.21
CA ASP A 133 -31.35 1.00 -2.86
C ASP A 133 -30.24 0.16 -3.49
N SER A 134 -30.46 -1.13 -3.73
CA SER A 134 -29.49 -1.97 -4.45
C SER A 134 -29.38 -1.57 -5.93
N LYS A 135 -30.51 -1.18 -6.55
CA LYS A 135 -30.56 -0.68 -7.93
C LYS A 135 -30.00 0.73 -8.03
N SER A 136 -30.25 1.61 -7.05
CA SER A 136 -29.68 2.97 -7.00
C SER A 136 -28.17 2.94 -6.73
N ALA A 137 -27.69 2.05 -5.85
CA ALA A 137 -26.26 1.86 -5.58
C ALA A 137 -25.53 1.26 -6.78
N LEU A 138 -26.12 0.28 -7.47
CA LEU A 138 -25.56 -0.29 -8.69
C LEU A 138 -25.56 0.72 -9.86
N ALA A 139 -26.63 1.51 -10.00
CA ALA A 139 -26.70 2.59 -10.98
C ALA A 139 -25.70 3.72 -10.68
N SER A 140 -25.52 4.07 -9.40
CA SER A 140 -24.53 5.05 -8.92
C SER A 140 -23.11 4.56 -9.17
N THR A 141 -22.81 3.29 -8.88
CA THR A 141 -21.51 2.66 -9.17
C THR A 141 -21.25 2.61 -10.67
N LYS A 142 -22.24 2.24 -11.48
CA LYS A 142 -22.13 2.24 -12.95
C LYS A 142 -21.86 3.65 -13.49
N SER A 143 -22.56 4.67 -12.98
CA SER A 143 -22.34 6.06 -13.37
C SER A 143 -20.96 6.59 -12.95
N THR A 144 -20.45 6.16 -11.80
CA THR A 144 -19.11 6.50 -11.30
C THR A 144 -18.05 5.80 -12.13
N LEU A 145 -18.26 4.54 -12.50
CA LEU A 145 -17.40 3.81 -13.41
C LEU A 145 -17.34 4.50 -14.79
N THR A 146 -18.49 4.88 -15.35
CA THR A 146 -18.53 5.63 -16.62
C THR A 146 -17.83 6.99 -16.51
N ALA A 147 -17.93 7.68 -15.38
CA ALA A 147 -17.21 8.92 -15.13
C ALA A 147 -15.69 8.72 -14.99
N LEU A 148 -15.24 7.64 -14.34
CA LEU A 148 -13.83 7.28 -14.21
C LEU A 148 -13.19 6.92 -15.55
N PHE A 149 -13.96 6.26 -16.43
CA PHE A 149 -13.53 5.87 -17.77
C PHE A 149 -13.59 7.00 -18.80
N ARG A 150 -13.99 8.22 -18.41
CA ARG A 150 -14.00 9.39 -19.27
C ARG A 150 -12.64 10.10 -19.22
N ARG A 151 -12.13 10.60 -20.36
CA ARG A 151 -10.91 11.42 -20.36
C ARG A 151 -11.17 12.74 -19.62
N PRO A 152 -10.27 13.21 -18.72
CA PRO A 152 -8.90 12.74 -18.45
C PRO A 152 -8.73 11.76 -17.27
N ALA A 153 -9.82 11.35 -16.60
CA ALA A 153 -9.77 10.49 -15.41
C ALA A 153 -9.16 9.10 -15.68
N ILE A 154 -9.37 8.56 -16.89
CA ILE A 154 -8.84 7.24 -17.29
C ILE A 154 -7.31 7.17 -17.29
N CYS A 155 -6.60 8.28 -17.54
CA CYS A 155 -5.14 8.35 -17.54
C CYS A 155 -4.56 8.34 -16.11
N LEU A 156 -5.31 8.85 -15.13
CA LEU A 156 -4.89 8.91 -13.73
C LEU A 156 -5.20 7.61 -12.97
N LEU A 157 -6.10 6.79 -13.51
CA LEU A 157 -6.57 5.57 -12.87
C LEU A 157 -5.48 4.51 -12.68
N PRO A 158 -4.61 4.21 -13.66
CA PRO A 158 -3.49 3.29 -13.45
C PRO A 158 -2.55 3.75 -12.34
N GLY A 159 -2.31 5.06 -12.21
CA GLY A 159 -1.46 5.61 -11.16
C GLY A 159 -2.06 5.50 -9.77
N ALA A 160 -3.38 5.69 -9.65
CA ALA A 160 -4.08 5.53 -8.38
C ALA A 160 -4.14 4.05 -7.92
N ILE A 161 -4.19 3.11 -8.88
CA ILE A 161 -4.46 1.69 -8.60
C ILE A 161 -3.20 0.83 -8.61
N LEU A 162 -2.32 0.96 -9.60
CA LEU A 162 -1.22 0.02 -9.81
C LEU A 162 0.13 0.51 -9.27
N ALA A 163 0.29 1.79 -8.94
CA ALA A 163 1.58 2.30 -8.46
C ALA A 163 1.99 1.67 -7.12
N MET A 164 1.08 1.56 -6.15
CA MET A 164 1.36 0.87 -4.87
C MET A 164 1.69 -0.63 -5.07
N PRO A 165 0.86 -1.42 -5.78
CA PRO A 165 1.21 -2.79 -6.16
C PRO A 165 2.57 -2.94 -6.84
N ALA A 166 2.88 -2.07 -7.80
CA ALA A 166 4.13 -2.10 -8.55
C ALA A 166 5.33 -1.90 -7.62
N VAL A 167 5.28 -0.90 -6.74
CA VAL A 167 6.31 -0.67 -5.73
C VAL A 167 6.51 -1.92 -4.88
N THR A 168 5.44 -2.47 -4.30
CA THR A 168 5.53 -3.64 -3.41
C THR A 168 6.13 -4.86 -4.10
N SER A 169 5.73 -5.14 -5.34
CA SER A 169 6.26 -6.29 -6.09
C SER A 169 7.72 -6.06 -6.51
N GLN A 170 8.11 -4.84 -6.89
CA GLN A 170 9.51 -4.49 -7.14
C GLN A 170 10.39 -4.76 -5.92
N PHE A 171 9.93 -4.39 -4.71
CA PHE A 171 10.64 -4.68 -3.47
C PHE A 171 10.77 -6.19 -3.19
N GLY A 172 9.70 -6.96 -3.42
CA GLY A 172 9.73 -8.41 -3.29
C GLY A 172 10.80 -9.06 -4.19
N ILE A 173 10.94 -8.55 -5.42
CA ILE A 173 11.98 -8.99 -6.35
C ILE A 173 13.38 -8.60 -5.85
N ILE A 174 13.59 -7.36 -5.40
CA ILE A 174 14.90 -6.89 -4.92
C ILE A 174 15.39 -7.78 -3.77
N MET A 175 14.50 -8.16 -2.85
CA MET A 175 14.80 -9.08 -1.75
C MET A 175 15.32 -10.44 -2.24
N ARG A 176 14.89 -10.89 -3.41
CA ARG A 176 15.32 -12.16 -4.02
C ARG A 176 16.56 -12.01 -4.91
N ILE A 177 16.70 -10.92 -5.66
CA ILE A 177 17.83 -10.69 -6.58
C ILE A 177 19.12 -10.36 -5.83
N MET A 178 19.06 -9.57 -4.77
CA MET A 178 20.26 -9.11 -4.07
C MET A 178 21.16 -10.25 -3.56
N PRO A 179 20.62 -11.28 -2.88
CA PRO A 179 21.42 -12.44 -2.50
C PRO A 179 21.91 -13.27 -3.69
N ILE A 180 21.09 -13.45 -4.72
CA ILE A 180 21.41 -14.32 -5.86
C ILE A 180 22.49 -13.71 -6.77
N ARG A 181 22.45 -12.39 -6.96
CA ARG A 181 23.29 -11.70 -7.95
C ARG A 181 24.55 -11.08 -7.37
N PHE A 182 24.50 -10.62 -6.12
CA PHE A 182 25.56 -9.82 -5.51
C PHE A 182 26.12 -10.44 -4.23
N ASP A 183 25.70 -11.66 -3.88
CA ASP A 183 26.00 -12.33 -2.59
C ASP A 183 25.71 -11.42 -1.39
N TRP A 184 24.74 -10.51 -1.55
CA TRP A 184 24.40 -9.54 -0.51
C TRP A 184 23.51 -10.22 0.53
N PRO A 185 23.89 -10.22 1.81
CA PRO A 185 23.16 -10.98 2.82
C PRO A 185 21.73 -10.45 2.98
N LEU A 186 20.76 -11.36 3.13
CA LEU A 186 19.33 -11.05 3.21
C LEU A 186 19.01 -10.04 4.33
N SER A 187 19.75 -10.11 5.44
CA SER A 187 19.66 -9.17 6.56
C SER A 187 19.95 -7.74 6.12
N ARG A 188 21.03 -7.51 5.36
CA ARG A 188 21.35 -6.19 4.82
C ARG A 188 20.41 -5.78 3.69
N THR A 189 19.90 -6.72 2.90
CA THR A 189 18.89 -6.40 1.88
C THR A 189 17.62 -5.83 2.51
N SER A 190 17.24 -6.33 3.69
CA SER A 190 16.08 -5.80 4.42
C SER A 190 16.23 -4.32 4.79
N LEU A 191 17.45 -3.79 4.95
CA LEU A 191 17.70 -2.37 5.18
C LEU A 191 17.26 -1.48 4.02
N LEU A 192 17.18 -2.02 2.79
CA LEU A 192 16.63 -1.31 1.65
C LEU A 192 15.15 -0.99 1.84
N PHE A 193 14.41 -1.80 2.60
CA PHE A 193 13.02 -1.54 2.96
C PHE A 193 12.92 -0.32 3.90
N SER A 194 13.82 -0.24 4.90
CA SER A 194 13.94 0.93 5.77
C SER A 194 14.34 2.19 4.99
N LEU A 195 15.29 2.07 4.05
CA LEU A 195 15.69 3.17 3.19
C LEU A 195 14.52 3.70 2.36
N ASN A 196 13.76 2.80 1.73
CA ASN A 196 12.58 3.20 0.97
C ASN A 196 11.54 3.88 1.85
N ALA A 197 11.23 3.32 3.03
CA ALA A 197 10.31 3.93 3.98
C ALA A 197 10.76 5.34 4.40
N ALA A 198 12.06 5.53 4.66
CA ALA A 198 12.63 6.84 4.98
C ALA A 198 12.46 7.83 3.82
N VAL A 199 12.76 7.39 2.60
CA VAL A 199 12.61 8.22 1.39
C VAL A 199 11.15 8.58 1.15
N THR A 200 10.23 7.61 1.22
CA THR A 200 8.79 7.84 1.09
C THR A 200 8.27 8.82 2.15
N LEU A 201 8.71 8.68 3.40
CA LEU A 201 8.38 9.62 4.47
C LEU A 201 8.90 11.02 4.15
N LEU A 202 10.17 11.14 3.76
CA LEU A 202 10.77 12.42 3.36
C LEU A 202 10.00 13.05 2.20
N THR A 203 9.62 12.24 1.21
CA THR A 203 8.84 12.69 0.06
C THR A 203 7.49 13.22 0.46
N LEU A 204 6.74 12.47 1.28
CA LEU A 204 5.37 12.85 1.67
C LEU A 204 5.35 14.01 2.67
N LEU A 205 6.27 14.07 3.63
CA LEU A 205 6.27 15.06 4.71
C LEU A 205 7.04 16.34 4.39
N VAL A 206 8.05 16.27 3.52
CA VAL A 206 8.93 17.42 3.24
C VAL A 206 8.85 17.81 1.78
N ILE A 207 9.14 16.91 0.86
CA ILE A 207 9.27 17.26 -0.56
C ILE A 207 7.92 17.71 -1.12
N LEU A 208 6.84 16.96 -0.92
CA LEU A 208 5.51 17.28 -1.44
C LEU A 208 4.96 18.61 -0.90
N PRO A 209 4.95 18.88 0.43
CA PRO A 209 4.50 20.19 0.93
C PRO A 209 5.47 21.33 0.59
N ALA A 210 6.79 21.12 0.59
CA ALA A 210 7.74 22.17 0.23
C ALA A 210 7.64 22.55 -1.25
N THR A 211 7.53 21.57 -2.15
CA THR A 211 7.31 21.81 -3.58
C THR A 211 5.97 22.49 -3.83
N SER A 212 4.92 22.08 -3.11
CA SER A 212 3.65 22.79 -3.15
C SER A 212 3.81 24.24 -2.67
N TYR A 213 4.44 24.50 -1.54
CA TYR A 213 4.66 25.86 -1.03
C TYR A 213 5.49 26.73 -1.99
N LEU A 214 6.60 26.21 -2.52
CA LEU A 214 7.45 26.91 -3.47
C LEU A 214 6.70 27.24 -4.77
N LEU A 215 5.93 26.28 -5.28
CA LEU A 215 5.13 26.49 -6.49
C LEU A 215 3.99 27.48 -6.25
N HIS A 216 3.46 27.56 -5.02
CA HIS A 216 2.49 28.58 -4.64
C HIS A 216 3.09 29.98 -4.60
N ARG A 217 4.32 30.09 -4.10
CA ARG A 217 5.01 31.38 -3.97
C ARG A 217 5.46 31.95 -5.32
N ASN A 218 5.86 31.08 -6.25
CA ASN A 218 6.49 31.50 -7.51
C ASN A 218 5.51 31.57 -8.69
N THR A 219 4.27 31.10 -8.57
CA THR A 219 3.37 31.01 -9.72
C THR A 219 1.91 31.18 -9.30
N SER A 220 1.18 32.09 -9.95
CA SER A 220 -0.28 32.29 -9.76
C SER A 220 -1.15 31.19 -10.41
N THR A 221 -0.60 29.99 -10.59
CA THR A 221 -1.29 28.85 -11.24
C THR A 221 -2.32 28.22 -10.33
N SER A 222 -3.37 27.66 -10.95
CA SER A 222 -4.45 26.99 -10.22
C SER A 222 -3.94 25.77 -9.44
N ALA A 223 -4.55 25.48 -8.29
CA ALA A 223 -4.16 24.34 -7.45
C ALA A 223 -4.19 23.01 -8.23
N LEU A 224 -5.14 22.86 -9.15
CA LEU A 224 -5.31 21.67 -9.98
C LEU A 224 -4.18 21.47 -11.01
N GLU A 225 -3.70 22.55 -11.64
CA GLU A 225 -2.58 22.48 -12.59
C GLU A 225 -1.26 22.11 -11.89
N ARG A 226 -1.11 22.58 -10.65
CA ARG A 226 0.05 22.29 -9.81
C ARG A 226 0.10 20.83 -9.39
N ASP A 227 -1.02 20.30 -8.91
CA ASP A 227 -1.13 18.87 -8.58
C ASP A 227 -0.91 18.00 -9.82
N ARG A 228 -1.35 18.45 -10.99
CA ARG A 228 -1.10 17.76 -12.26
C ARG A 228 0.37 17.77 -12.67
N LEU A 229 1.08 18.88 -12.50
CA LEU A 229 2.52 18.97 -12.74
C LEU A 229 3.29 18.07 -11.78
N LEU A 230 2.93 18.10 -10.50
CA LEU A 230 3.56 17.31 -9.46
C LEU A 230 3.31 15.81 -9.65
N ALA A 231 2.11 15.43 -10.09
CA ALA A 231 1.77 14.06 -10.46
C ALA A 231 2.64 13.59 -11.63
N ARG A 232 2.77 14.39 -12.70
CA ARG A 232 3.64 14.07 -13.85
C ARG A 232 5.10 13.92 -13.45
N ALA A 233 5.63 14.83 -12.63
CA ALA A 233 7.00 14.74 -12.13
C ALA A 233 7.22 13.47 -11.30
N SER A 234 6.26 13.12 -10.44
CA SER A 234 6.33 11.90 -9.61
C SER A 234 6.28 10.63 -10.46
N VAL A 235 5.45 10.59 -11.50
CA VAL A 235 5.40 9.47 -12.46
C VAL A 235 6.73 9.34 -13.21
N LEU A 236 7.32 10.44 -13.68
CA LEU A 236 8.62 10.41 -14.36
C LEU A 236 9.74 9.91 -13.45
N LEU A 237 9.76 10.33 -12.18
CA LEU A 237 10.69 9.80 -11.18
C LEU A 237 10.47 8.30 -10.97
N PHE A 238 9.22 7.85 -10.88
CA PHE A 238 8.91 6.43 -10.71
C PHE A 238 9.33 5.57 -11.93
N VAL A 239 9.12 6.07 -13.15
CA VAL A 239 9.63 5.46 -14.40
C VAL A 239 11.15 5.40 -14.37
N LEU A 240 11.81 6.50 -14.04
CA LEU A 240 13.28 6.56 -14.01
C LEU A 240 13.87 5.62 -12.95
N GLY A 241 13.25 5.53 -11.77
CA GLY A 241 13.65 4.59 -10.72
C GLY A 241 13.51 3.13 -11.18
N SER A 242 12.39 2.80 -11.81
CA SER A 242 12.13 1.48 -12.39
C SER A 242 13.15 1.12 -13.49
N LEU A 243 13.56 2.10 -14.31
CA LEU A 243 14.58 1.92 -15.35
C LEU A 243 15.96 1.60 -14.75
N PHE A 244 16.36 2.31 -13.68
CA PHE A 244 17.61 2.01 -12.97
C PHE A 244 17.61 0.64 -12.32
N LEU A 245 16.48 0.21 -11.74
CA LEU A 245 16.33 -1.15 -11.20
C LEU A 245 16.43 -2.22 -12.29
N MET A 246 15.87 -1.95 -13.47
CA MET A 246 15.93 -2.85 -14.62
C MET A 246 17.36 -3.02 -15.15
N ILE A 247 18.10 -1.92 -15.34
CA ILE A 247 19.49 -1.93 -15.83
C ILE A 247 20.47 -2.49 -14.78
N GLY A 248 20.16 -2.28 -13.50
CA GLY A 248 21.06 -2.41 -12.36
C GLY A 248 22.08 -3.54 -12.50
N SER A 249 23.34 -3.19 -12.80
CA SER A 249 24.47 -4.13 -12.88
C SER A 249 25.30 -4.13 -11.61
N LYS A 250 25.09 -3.14 -10.74
CA LYS A 250 25.81 -2.90 -9.49
C LYS A 250 24.82 -2.60 -8.37
N VAL A 251 25.19 -2.91 -7.14
CA VAL A 251 24.37 -2.60 -5.94
C VAL A 251 24.00 -1.11 -5.88
N SER A 252 24.94 -0.21 -6.18
CA SER A 252 24.70 1.24 -6.17
C SER A 252 23.59 1.68 -7.13
N LEU A 253 23.46 1.04 -8.30
CA LEU A 253 22.39 1.35 -9.26
C LEU A 253 21.03 0.88 -8.74
N PHE A 254 20.98 -0.27 -8.05
CA PHE A 254 19.75 -0.71 -7.40
C PHE A 254 19.34 0.24 -6.27
N VAL A 255 20.28 0.66 -5.42
CA VAL A 255 20.01 1.64 -4.35
C VAL A 255 19.55 2.97 -4.93
N LEU A 256 20.20 3.45 -6.00
CA LEU A 256 19.80 4.68 -6.69
C LEU A 256 18.39 4.57 -7.29
N GLY A 257 18.11 3.47 -8.01
CA GLY A 257 16.78 3.21 -8.57
C GLY A 257 15.70 3.13 -7.50
N LEU A 258 16.04 2.57 -6.33
CA LEU A 258 15.17 2.51 -5.17
C LEU A 258 14.83 3.89 -4.62
N VAL A 259 15.85 4.73 -4.41
CA VAL A 259 15.68 6.09 -3.88
C VAL A 259 14.86 6.91 -4.86
N ILE A 260 15.18 6.86 -6.15
CA ILE A 260 14.45 7.60 -7.19
C ILE A 260 12.99 7.11 -7.28
N SER A 261 12.75 5.80 -7.20
CA SER A 261 11.40 5.22 -7.16
C SER A 261 10.64 5.67 -5.91
N GLY A 262 11.30 5.71 -4.75
CA GLY A 262 10.76 6.23 -3.50
C GLY A 262 10.37 7.71 -3.58
N LEU A 263 11.14 8.54 -4.30
CA LEU A 263 10.77 9.93 -4.56
C LEU A 263 9.48 10.05 -5.40
N GLY A 264 9.20 9.06 -6.25
CA GLY A 264 7.95 8.96 -7.02
C GLY A 264 6.76 8.42 -6.23
N SER A 265 6.91 8.04 -4.96
CA SER A 265 5.84 7.38 -4.16
C SER A 265 4.61 8.26 -3.87
N GLY A 266 4.64 9.55 -4.22
CA GLY A 266 3.50 10.47 -4.13
C GLY A 266 2.42 10.26 -5.19
N VAL A 267 2.69 9.50 -6.27
CA VAL A 267 1.74 9.23 -7.38
C VAL A 267 0.35 8.79 -6.89
N PRO A 268 0.21 7.79 -6.00
CA PRO A 268 -1.10 7.29 -5.60
C PRO A 268 -1.93 8.33 -4.85
N THR A 269 -1.29 9.23 -4.10
CA THR A 269 -1.97 10.30 -3.37
C THR A 269 -2.43 11.40 -4.33
N LEU A 270 -1.54 11.85 -5.22
CA LEU A 270 -1.84 12.90 -6.20
C LEU A 270 -2.88 12.46 -7.24
N CYS A 271 -2.82 11.20 -7.70
CA CYS A 271 -3.82 10.68 -8.62
C CYS A 271 -5.21 10.60 -7.96
N ARG A 272 -5.28 10.22 -6.67
CA ARG A 272 -6.55 10.19 -5.93
C ARG A 272 -7.14 11.59 -5.74
N THR A 273 -6.34 12.59 -5.37
CA THR A 273 -6.84 13.97 -5.20
C THR A 273 -7.35 14.56 -6.52
N LEU A 274 -6.60 14.37 -7.61
CA LEU A 274 -7.02 14.79 -8.95
C LEU A 274 -8.30 14.07 -9.42
N LEU A 275 -8.44 12.77 -9.12
CA LEU A 275 -9.62 12.00 -9.50
C LEU A 275 -10.87 12.46 -8.76
N VAL A 276 -10.76 12.77 -7.46
CA VAL A 276 -11.85 13.34 -6.66
C VAL A 276 -12.26 14.71 -7.20
N ALA A 277 -11.28 15.57 -7.52
CA ALA A 277 -11.54 16.89 -8.11
C ALA A 277 -12.27 16.81 -9.47
N LEU A 278 -12.01 15.77 -10.27
CA LEU A 278 -12.63 15.58 -11.59
C LEU A 278 -14.03 14.95 -11.53
N VAL A 279 -14.30 14.05 -10.57
CA VAL A 279 -15.58 13.30 -10.48
C VAL A 279 -16.64 14.07 -9.68
N GLY A 280 -16.22 15.02 -8.85
CA GLY A 280 -17.06 15.85 -7.99
C GLY A 280 -17.29 15.23 -6.60
N GLU A 281 -17.41 16.09 -5.58
CA GLU A 281 -17.44 15.70 -4.15
C GLU A 281 -18.56 14.73 -3.80
N HIS A 282 -19.68 14.77 -4.53
CA HIS A 282 -20.88 13.97 -4.25
C HIS A 282 -20.71 12.45 -4.47
N ARG A 283 -19.64 12.00 -5.14
CA ARG A 283 -19.38 10.56 -5.43
C ARG A 283 -18.05 10.03 -4.87
N THR A 284 -17.45 10.78 -3.95
CA THR A 284 -16.11 10.49 -3.40
C THR A 284 -15.99 9.09 -2.80
N GLY A 285 -16.98 8.63 -2.04
CA GLY A 285 -16.97 7.28 -1.43
C GLY A 285 -16.94 6.13 -2.45
N SER A 286 -17.69 6.25 -3.56
CA SER A 286 -17.67 5.24 -4.63
C SER A 286 -16.35 5.23 -5.40
N VAL A 287 -15.76 6.42 -5.65
CA VAL A 287 -14.44 6.55 -6.29
C VAL A 287 -13.36 5.84 -5.47
N PHE A 288 -13.29 6.09 -4.15
CA PHE A 288 -12.33 5.41 -3.28
C PHE A 288 -12.57 3.89 -3.20
N GLY A 289 -13.84 3.46 -3.20
CA GLY A 289 -14.18 2.03 -3.24
C GLY A 289 -13.67 1.32 -4.50
N VAL A 290 -13.85 1.94 -5.68
CA VAL A 290 -13.34 1.40 -6.96
C VAL A 290 -11.81 1.37 -6.98
N ILE A 291 -11.15 2.41 -6.48
CA ILE A 291 -9.68 2.44 -6.38
C ILE A 291 -9.18 1.32 -5.47
N ALA A 292 -9.75 1.17 -4.27
CA ALA A 292 -9.34 0.14 -3.31
C ALA A 292 -9.55 -1.28 -3.87
N ALA A 293 -10.70 -1.54 -4.48
CA ALA A 293 -10.97 -2.83 -5.15
C ALA A 293 -9.97 -3.09 -6.28
N GLY A 294 -9.67 -2.07 -7.06
CA GLY A 294 -8.65 -2.11 -8.09
C GLY A 294 -7.25 -2.40 -7.53
N GLU A 295 -6.87 -1.79 -6.40
CA GLU A 295 -5.53 -1.96 -5.80
C GLU A 295 -5.33 -3.40 -5.35
N VAL A 296 -6.35 -4.01 -4.73
CA VAL A 296 -6.32 -5.42 -4.34
C VAL A 296 -6.18 -6.32 -5.58
N LEU A 297 -6.97 -6.08 -6.62
CA LEU A 297 -6.88 -6.84 -7.87
C LEU A 297 -5.52 -6.63 -8.57
N GLY A 298 -4.99 -5.40 -8.52
CA GLY A 298 -3.69 -5.01 -9.03
C GLY A 298 -2.56 -5.71 -8.29
N MET A 299 -2.62 -5.81 -6.97
CA MET A 299 -1.66 -6.60 -6.18
C MET A 299 -1.71 -8.07 -6.55
N LEU A 300 -2.90 -8.67 -6.64
CA LEU A 300 -3.04 -10.07 -7.05
C LEU A 300 -2.46 -10.31 -8.46
N ALA A 301 -2.74 -9.43 -9.41
CA ALA A 301 -2.22 -9.52 -10.76
C ALA A 301 -0.69 -9.37 -10.79
N CYS A 302 -0.14 -8.37 -10.09
CA CYS A 302 1.31 -8.14 -10.02
C CYS A 302 2.02 -9.35 -9.42
N GLU A 303 1.58 -9.85 -8.27
CA GLU A 303 2.18 -11.01 -7.59
C GLU A 303 2.05 -12.31 -8.41
N LEU A 304 0.94 -12.49 -9.14
CA LEU A 304 0.77 -13.66 -10.03
C LEU A 304 1.69 -13.60 -11.25
N ILE A 305 1.86 -12.41 -11.83
CA ILE A 305 2.73 -12.20 -13.00
C ILE A 305 4.21 -12.28 -12.59
N ILE A 306 4.57 -11.81 -11.40
CA ILE A 306 5.98 -11.68 -10.98
C ILE A 306 6.70 -13.02 -10.89
N GLY A 307 6.01 -14.08 -10.48
CA GLY A 307 6.59 -15.42 -10.33
C GLY A 307 7.15 -15.95 -11.66
N PRO A 308 6.32 -16.13 -12.69
CA PRO A 308 6.76 -16.52 -14.03
C PRO A 308 7.79 -15.55 -14.61
N LEU A 309 7.62 -14.24 -14.40
CA LEU A 309 8.54 -13.22 -14.91
C LEU A 309 9.93 -13.35 -14.28
N PHE A 310 9.98 -13.71 -12.99
CA PHE A 310 11.22 -14.01 -12.28
C PHE A 310 11.90 -15.28 -12.79
N ASP A 311 11.15 -16.35 -13.06
CA ASP A 311 11.69 -17.59 -13.61
C ASP A 311 12.30 -17.39 -15.00
N VAL A 312 11.66 -16.58 -15.86
CA VAL A 312 12.24 -16.15 -17.15
C VAL A 312 13.46 -15.26 -16.93
N GLY A 313 13.38 -14.34 -15.97
CA GLY A 313 14.48 -13.44 -15.62
C GLY A 313 15.74 -14.16 -15.14
N LEU A 314 15.60 -15.28 -14.42
CA LEU A 314 16.73 -16.12 -14.01
C LEU A 314 17.45 -16.76 -15.20
N ARG A 315 16.75 -17.07 -16.30
CA ARG A 315 17.32 -17.73 -17.48
C ARG A 315 17.89 -16.75 -18.51
N SER A 316 17.30 -15.57 -18.61
CA SER A 316 17.64 -14.57 -19.64
C SER A 316 18.30 -13.34 -19.03
N TRP A 317 17.53 -12.54 -18.29
CA TRP A 317 18.00 -11.29 -17.70
C TRP A 317 17.32 -10.98 -16.38
N LEU A 318 18.08 -10.87 -15.29
CA LEU A 318 17.54 -10.62 -13.95
C LEU A 318 16.78 -9.28 -13.83
N GLY A 319 16.96 -8.35 -14.77
CA GLY A 319 16.22 -7.09 -14.84
C GLY A 319 14.77 -7.25 -15.32
N PHE A 320 14.42 -8.37 -15.94
CA PHE A 320 13.13 -8.58 -16.61
C PHE A 320 11.90 -8.38 -15.73
N PRO A 321 11.89 -8.78 -14.44
CA PRO A 321 10.74 -8.55 -13.57
C PRO A 321 10.42 -7.06 -13.34
N PHE A 322 11.42 -6.18 -13.48
CA PHE A 322 11.23 -4.73 -13.36
C PHE A 322 10.58 -4.09 -14.58
N CYS A 323 10.55 -4.78 -15.74
CA CYS A 323 9.72 -4.38 -16.89
C CYS A 323 8.24 -4.29 -16.50
N LEU A 324 7.83 -5.14 -15.55
CA LEU A 324 6.66 -5.01 -14.67
C LEU A 324 6.29 -3.55 -14.36
N GLY A 325 7.08 -2.98 -13.46
CA GLY A 325 6.88 -1.61 -12.97
C GLY A 325 7.07 -0.55 -14.05
N MET A 326 7.95 -0.78 -15.04
CA MET A 326 8.10 0.12 -16.18
C MET A 326 6.82 0.23 -17.02
N ALA A 327 6.21 -0.90 -17.39
CA ALA A 327 4.98 -0.89 -18.18
C ALA A 327 3.82 -0.19 -17.43
N ILE A 328 3.69 -0.48 -16.13
CA ILE A 328 2.68 0.13 -15.26
C ILE A 328 2.89 1.65 -15.12
N SER A 329 4.12 2.07 -14.90
CA SER A 329 4.47 3.48 -14.71
C SER A 329 4.30 4.29 -16.00
N VAL A 330 4.66 3.72 -17.15
CA VAL A 330 4.41 4.33 -18.47
C VAL A 330 2.91 4.45 -18.75
N ALA A 331 2.12 3.43 -18.42
CA ALA A 331 0.67 3.48 -18.56
C ALA A 331 0.01 4.59 -17.72
N THR A 332 0.66 5.01 -16.63
CA THR A 332 0.22 6.14 -15.80
C THR A 332 0.59 7.51 -16.40
N CYS A 333 1.55 7.54 -17.33
CA CYS A 333 2.02 8.77 -17.97
C CYS A 333 1.18 9.18 -19.20
N LEU A 334 0.46 8.23 -19.82
CA LEU A 334 -0.36 8.37 -21.02
C LEU A 334 -1.79 8.85 -20.70
#